data_AF-A0A2T7D8Z4-F1
#
_entry.id   AF-A0A2T7D8Z4-F1
#
_cell.length_a   1.000
_cell.length_b   1.000
_cell.length_c   1.000
_cell.angle_alpha   90.00
_cell.angle_beta   90.00
_cell.angle_gamma   90.00
#
_symmetry.space_group_name_H-M   'P 1'
#
loop_
_entity.id
_entity.type
_entity.pdbx_description
1 polymer ?
#
loop_
_entity_poly.entity_id
_entity_poly.type
_entity_poly.pdbx_seq_one_letter_code
_entity_poly.pdbx_strand_id
1 'polypeptide(L)'
;MGTPYHLQSPRTILARLVNMRQLPPGLPPPPPPSKTVRQPEVLPQRLPAAPSKIILQPRDRTSPAMWFAAIVCFVFSIILIVAGVVILIVFLAVKPRAPSFDTANASLNSVYVDSPAYFNGDMTLVANFSNPNQKIDVVFRSATVELFFRDRPMAVQVLPPFAQRRGQFQVVNLHMVSSRVLLPPEVAMELVNQVRSNRVVYTIRGAFKVEARFWFSHYSYWMNTICELELTAPPCGVLVARRCRTK
;
A
#
# COMPACT_ATOMS: atom_id res chain seq x y z
N MET A 1 -34.44 -9.30 33.39
CA MET A 1 -34.05 -10.16 32.24
C MET A 1 -32.89 -9.49 31.52
N GLY A 2 -31.91 -10.27 31.03
CA GLY A 2 -30.67 -9.74 30.45
C GLY A 2 -29.46 -10.52 30.96
N THR A 3 -29.01 -11.51 30.19
CA THR A 3 -27.82 -12.32 30.48
C THR A 3 -26.62 -11.81 29.67
N PRO A 4 -25.45 -11.56 30.29
CA PRO A 4 -24.25 -11.17 29.56
C PRO A 4 -23.59 -12.38 28.87
N TYR A 5 -23.04 -12.17 27.68
CA TYR A 5 -22.22 -13.18 27.00
C TYR A 5 -20.78 -13.12 27.52
N HIS A 6 -20.26 -14.23 28.04
CA HIS A 6 -18.89 -14.34 28.55
C HIS A 6 -17.89 -14.66 27.42
N LEU A 7 -16.68 -14.09 27.48
CA LEU A 7 -15.61 -14.39 26.53
C LEU A 7 -15.09 -15.83 26.74
N GLN A 8 -14.83 -16.54 25.64
CA GLN A 8 -14.31 -17.91 25.66
C GLN A 8 -12.82 -17.95 25.28
N SER A 9 -11.99 -18.47 26.20
CA SER A 9 -10.53 -18.55 26.07
C SER A 9 -10.06 -20.03 26.02
N PRO A 10 -9.71 -20.58 24.85
CA PRO A 10 -9.27 -21.97 24.71
C PRO A 10 -7.73 -22.10 24.82
N ARG A 11 -7.18 -22.06 26.04
CA ARG A 11 -5.73 -22.24 26.28
C ARG A 11 -5.30 -23.72 26.36
N THR A 12 -5.94 -24.58 25.55
CA THR A 12 -6.01 -26.04 25.80
C THR A 12 -5.70 -26.84 24.53
N ILE A 13 -4.40 -27.06 24.24
CA ILE A 13 -3.93 -28.02 23.21
C ILE A 13 -2.46 -28.44 23.42
N LEU A 14 -1.61 -27.61 24.03
CA LEU A 14 -0.15 -27.79 24.10
C LEU A 14 0.35 -28.89 25.06
N ALA A 15 -0.53 -29.75 25.59
CA ALA A 15 -0.23 -30.68 26.70
C ALA A 15 -0.16 -32.17 26.30
N ARG A 16 0.17 -32.48 25.02
CA ARG A 16 0.21 -33.87 24.50
C ARG A 16 1.52 -34.30 23.82
N LEU A 17 2.61 -33.55 23.98
CA LEU A 17 3.91 -33.84 23.33
C LEU A 17 5.06 -34.23 24.28
N VAL A 18 4.82 -34.34 25.60
CA VAL A 18 5.87 -34.65 26.59
C VAL A 18 5.42 -35.72 27.58
N ASN A 19 5.24 -36.96 27.11
CA ASN A 19 5.37 -38.16 27.94
C ASN A 19 5.72 -39.39 27.07
N MET A 20 6.31 -40.44 27.65
CA MET A 20 6.84 -41.66 27.01
C MET A 20 8.20 -41.55 26.29
N ARG A 21 9.25 -41.19 27.05
CA ARG A 21 10.63 -41.65 26.78
C ARG A 21 11.37 -41.91 28.10
N GLN A 22 12.18 -42.98 28.10
CA GLN A 22 13.21 -43.39 29.10
C GLN A 22 12.73 -44.01 30.44
N LEU A 23 13.15 -45.27 30.66
CA LEU A 23 13.70 -45.87 31.88
C LEU A 23 14.57 -47.11 31.45
N PRO A 24 15.32 -47.84 32.31
CA PRO A 24 16.70 -48.25 32.00
C PRO A 24 16.90 -49.78 31.83
N PRO A 25 18.13 -50.26 31.50
CA PRO A 25 18.43 -51.69 31.28
C PRO A 25 18.78 -52.48 32.57
N GLY A 26 18.65 -53.81 32.49
CA GLY A 26 19.08 -54.79 33.51
C GLY A 26 19.43 -56.16 32.89
N LEU A 27 20.21 -57.01 33.57
CA LEU A 27 20.87 -58.21 33.02
C LEU A 27 21.08 -59.34 34.10
N PRO A 28 21.72 -60.50 33.83
CA PRO A 28 21.29 -61.90 34.13
C PRO A 28 21.68 -62.38 35.58
N PRO A 29 21.55 -63.66 36.06
CA PRO A 29 21.58 -64.97 35.36
C PRO A 29 20.60 -66.09 35.90
N PRO A 30 20.98 -67.36 36.21
CA PRO A 30 21.02 -68.52 35.28
C PRO A 30 20.03 -69.70 35.60
N PRO A 31 20.35 -71.03 35.52
CA PRO A 31 19.76 -71.97 34.55
C PRO A 31 18.95 -73.13 35.25
N PRO A 32 18.89 -74.45 34.89
CA PRO A 32 19.94 -75.36 34.39
C PRO A 32 19.49 -76.18 33.12
N PRO A 33 19.63 -77.53 32.90
CA PRO A 33 19.92 -78.03 31.53
C PRO A 33 19.08 -79.22 30.97
N SER A 34 19.25 -79.55 29.67
CA SER A 34 19.50 -80.95 29.24
C SER A 34 19.81 -81.13 27.74
N LYS A 35 20.93 -81.85 27.44
CA LYS A 35 21.15 -82.85 26.36
C LYS A 35 20.96 -82.45 24.88
N THR A 36 21.66 -83.03 23.89
CA THR A 36 22.96 -83.74 23.84
C THR A 36 23.51 -83.66 22.41
N VAL A 37 24.83 -83.57 22.28
CA VAL A 37 25.61 -83.52 21.03
C VAL A 37 25.46 -84.79 20.15
N ARG A 38 24.91 -84.67 18.93
CA ARG A 38 25.56 -85.09 17.66
C ARG A 38 24.74 -84.87 16.37
N GLN A 39 25.42 -84.42 15.31
CA GLN A 39 25.15 -84.71 13.88
C GLN A 39 25.85 -86.06 13.50
N PRO A 40 25.71 -86.68 12.29
CA PRO A 40 25.40 -86.04 11.00
C PRO A 40 24.53 -86.82 9.96
N GLU A 41 24.33 -86.15 8.81
CA GLU A 41 24.28 -86.68 7.43
C GLU A 41 23.04 -87.42 6.85
N VAL A 42 23.11 -87.54 5.51
CA VAL A 42 22.25 -88.27 4.53
C VAL A 42 20.95 -87.55 4.09
N LEU A 43 20.73 -87.57 2.77
CA LEU A 43 19.61 -86.97 2.00
C LEU A 43 18.62 -88.10 1.56
N PRO A 44 17.66 -87.93 0.62
CA PRO A 44 16.96 -86.74 0.08
C PRO A 44 15.42 -86.90 0.02
N GLN A 45 14.63 -85.81 -0.05
CA GLN A 45 13.24 -85.87 -0.58
C GLN A 45 12.66 -84.52 -1.06
N ARG A 46 11.47 -84.56 -1.70
CA ARG A 46 10.90 -83.52 -2.59
C ARG A 46 9.64 -82.81 -2.04
N LEU A 47 9.43 -81.57 -2.53
CA LEU A 47 8.15 -80.81 -2.60
C LEU A 47 7.55 -80.33 -1.24
N PRO A 48 6.61 -79.35 -1.23
CA PRO A 48 6.03 -78.60 -2.35
C PRO A 48 6.38 -77.09 -2.36
N ALA A 49 5.77 -76.33 -3.28
CA ALA A 49 6.13 -74.96 -3.61
C ALA A 49 5.29 -73.88 -2.91
N ALA A 50 5.91 -72.72 -2.66
CA ALA A 50 5.24 -71.43 -2.57
C ALA A 50 6.20 -70.30 -3.00
N PRO A 51 6.08 -69.75 -4.23
CA PRO A 51 6.82 -68.54 -4.57
C PRO A 51 6.23 -67.35 -3.82
N SER A 52 7.07 -66.62 -3.09
CA SER A 52 6.68 -65.35 -2.48
C SER A 52 6.23 -64.39 -3.60
N LYS A 53 4.93 -64.09 -3.68
CA LYS A 53 4.39 -63.11 -4.62
C LYS A 53 4.97 -61.74 -4.28
N ILE A 54 6.03 -61.35 -5.01
CA ILE A 54 6.45 -59.95 -5.09
C ILE A 54 5.25 -59.21 -5.69
N ILE A 55 4.54 -58.46 -4.85
CA ILE A 55 3.47 -57.58 -5.31
C ILE A 55 4.16 -56.41 -5.99
N LEU A 56 4.46 -56.59 -7.29
CA LEU A 56 4.71 -55.51 -8.22
C LEU A 56 3.42 -54.68 -8.27
N GLN A 57 3.37 -53.69 -7.39
CA GLN A 57 2.30 -52.71 -7.31
C GLN A 57 2.08 -52.14 -8.72
N PRO A 58 0.89 -52.32 -9.33
CA PRO A 58 0.69 -51.96 -10.72
C PRO A 58 0.98 -50.47 -10.89
N ARG A 59 1.93 -50.16 -11.78
CA ARG A 59 2.31 -48.78 -12.12
C ARG A 59 1.07 -48.07 -12.65
N ASP A 60 0.47 -47.20 -11.83
CA ASP A 60 -0.79 -46.55 -12.16
C ASP A 60 -0.72 -45.91 -13.54
N ARG A 61 -1.61 -46.38 -14.42
CA ARG A 61 -1.56 -46.12 -15.85
C ARG A 61 -2.10 -44.71 -16.09
N THR A 62 -1.20 -43.71 -16.01
CA THR A 62 -1.53 -42.28 -16.12
C THR A 62 -2.50 -42.05 -17.26
N SER A 63 -3.74 -41.65 -16.94
CA SER A 63 -4.80 -41.54 -17.93
C SER A 63 -4.44 -40.48 -18.99
N PRO A 64 -4.86 -40.65 -20.25
CA PRO A 64 -4.58 -39.66 -21.30
C PRO A 64 -5.19 -38.29 -20.96
N ALA A 65 -6.24 -38.25 -20.15
CA ALA A 65 -6.82 -37.02 -19.61
C ALA A 65 -5.84 -36.24 -18.71
N MET A 66 -5.01 -36.91 -17.88
CA MET A 66 -3.99 -36.23 -17.08
C MET A 66 -2.86 -35.65 -17.95
N TRP A 67 -2.47 -36.36 -19.01
CA TRP A 67 -1.49 -35.84 -19.98
C TRP A 67 -2.03 -34.61 -20.74
N PHE A 68 -3.29 -34.65 -21.18
CA PHE A 68 -3.95 -33.51 -21.81
C PHE A 68 -4.04 -32.31 -20.86
N ALA A 69 -4.45 -32.53 -19.60
CA ALA A 69 -4.50 -31.48 -18.58
C ALA A 69 -3.11 -30.87 -18.29
N ALA A 70 -2.05 -31.69 -18.26
CA ALA A 70 -0.67 -31.21 -18.09
C ALA A 70 -0.22 -30.32 -19.26
N ILE A 71 -0.54 -30.69 -20.51
CA ILE A 71 -0.23 -29.88 -21.70
C ILE A 71 -0.97 -28.53 -21.66
N VAL A 72 -2.27 -28.54 -21.35
CA VAL A 72 -3.07 -27.30 -21.24
C VAL A 72 -2.54 -26.40 -20.11
N CYS A 73 -2.18 -26.99 -18.96
CA CYS A 73 -1.58 -26.26 -17.84
C CYS A 73 -0.22 -25.63 -18.21
N PHE A 74 0.63 -26.35 -18.95
CA PHE A 74 1.93 -25.84 -19.41
C PHE A 74 1.78 -24.69 -20.40
N VAL A 75 0.87 -24.82 -21.38
CA VAL A 75 0.54 -23.74 -22.34
C VAL A 75 -0.01 -22.51 -21.63
N PHE A 76 -0.93 -22.69 -20.68
CA PHE A 76 -1.47 -21.59 -19.87
C PHE A 76 -0.37 -20.91 -19.02
N SER A 77 0.53 -21.69 -18.44
CA SER A 77 1.69 -21.16 -17.69
C SER A 77 2.61 -20.31 -18.58
N ILE A 78 2.90 -20.75 -19.81
CA ILE A 78 3.66 -19.94 -20.78
C ILE A 78 2.92 -18.64 -21.12
N ILE A 79 1.60 -18.69 -21.34
CA ILE A 79 0.78 -17.50 -21.62
C ILE A 79 0.87 -16.49 -20.46
N LEU A 80 0.79 -16.94 -19.20
CA LEU A 80 0.95 -16.07 -18.04
C LEU A 80 2.35 -15.47 -17.93
N ILE A 81 3.41 -16.24 -18.21
CA ILE A 81 4.79 -15.75 -18.21
C ILE A 81 4.99 -14.67 -19.29
N VAL A 82 4.54 -14.94 -20.52
CA VAL A 82 4.62 -13.98 -21.64
C VAL A 82 3.81 -12.71 -21.34
N ALA A 83 2.59 -12.84 -20.81
CA ALA A 83 1.78 -11.69 -20.41
C ALA A 83 2.47 -10.86 -19.32
N GLY A 84 3.05 -11.50 -18.30
CA GLY A 84 3.82 -10.83 -17.24
C GLY A 84 5.04 -10.06 -17.78
N VAL A 85 5.78 -10.65 -18.71
CA VAL A 85 6.91 -9.99 -19.38
C VAL A 85 6.46 -8.79 -20.22
N VAL A 86 5.37 -8.92 -20.99
CA VAL A 86 4.81 -7.80 -21.77
C VAL A 86 4.33 -6.66 -20.87
N ILE A 87 3.63 -6.97 -19.77
CA ILE A 87 3.19 -5.97 -18.77
C ILE A 87 4.40 -5.26 -18.15
N LEU A 88 5.45 -5.99 -17.79
CA LEU A 88 6.68 -5.43 -17.24
C LEU A 88 7.38 -4.49 -18.24
N ILE A 89 7.48 -4.88 -19.50
CA ILE A 89 8.06 -4.04 -20.57
C ILE A 89 7.23 -2.76 -20.74
N VAL A 90 5.90 -2.85 -20.81
CA VAL A 90 5.02 -1.68 -20.93
C VAL A 90 5.16 -0.76 -19.71
N PHE A 91 5.18 -1.31 -18.49
CA PHE A 91 5.37 -0.53 -17.26
C PHE A 91 6.72 0.20 -17.24
N LEU A 92 7.81 -0.49 -17.60
CA LEU A 92 9.15 0.09 -17.67
C LEU A 92 9.35 1.06 -18.85
N ALA A 93 8.56 0.94 -19.92
CA ALA A 93 8.60 1.84 -21.08
C ALA A 93 7.70 3.08 -20.92
N VAL A 94 6.65 3.02 -20.11
CA VAL A 94 5.74 4.14 -19.83
C VAL A 94 6.15 4.90 -18.57
N LYS A 95 6.59 4.20 -17.51
CA LYS A 95 6.94 4.74 -16.18
C LYS A 95 5.92 5.77 -15.69
N PRO A 96 4.64 5.36 -15.46
CA PRO A 96 3.58 6.28 -15.09
C PRO A 96 3.96 7.08 -13.83
N ARG A 97 3.80 8.39 -13.90
CA ARG A 97 4.05 9.35 -12.82
C ARG A 97 2.76 10.05 -12.45
N ALA A 98 2.56 10.35 -11.17
CA ALA A 98 1.53 11.29 -10.76
C ALA A 98 1.79 12.67 -11.40
N PRO A 99 0.75 13.42 -11.81
CA PRO A 99 0.87 14.85 -12.06
C PRO A 99 1.49 15.58 -10.86
N SER A 100 2.25 16.64 -11.14
CA SER A 100 2.85 17.48 -10.10
C SER A 100 2.02 18.75 -9.94
N PHE A 101 1.60 19.03 -8.70
CA PHE A 101 1.15 20.34 -8.25
C PHE A 101 2.31 21.06 -7.56
N ASP A 102 2.54 22.31 -7.93
CA ASP A 102 3.56 23.16 -7.33
C ASP A 102 3.03 24.60 -7.20
N THR A 103 3.46 25.33 -6.16
CA THR A 103 3.11 26.75 -5.97
C THR A 103 4.20 27.60 -6.59
N ALA A 104 4.02 28.09 -7.83
CA ALA A 104 5.04 28.84 -8.55
C ALA A 104 5.38 30.17 -7.88
N ASN A 105 4.37 30.87 -7.35
CA ASN A 105 4.51 32.07 -6.54
C ASN A 105 3.27 32.22 -5.62
N ALA A 106 3.37 33.09 -4.60
CA ALA A 106 2.23 33.49 -3.79
C ALA A 106 2.42 34.93 -3.26
N SER A 107 1.30 35.64 -3.11
CA SER A 107 1.21 37.00 -2.55
C SER A 107 0.20 37.01 -1.40
N LEU A 108 0.59 37.49 -0.23
CA LEU A 108 -0.28 37.74 0.91
C LEU A 108 -0.59 39.25 0.93
N ASN A 109 -1.78 39.59 0.45
CA ASN A 109 -2.20 40.95 0.15
C ASN A 109 -2.74 41.63 1.42
N SER A 110 -3.48 40.90 2.25
CA SER A 110 -3.93 41.35 3.57
C SER A 110 -4.09 40.19 4.54
N VAL A 111 -3.88 40.45 5.83
CA VAL A 111 -4.24 39.52 6.92
C VAL A 111 -4.48 40.30 8.20
N TYR A 112 -5.57 39.98 8.91
CA TYR A 112 -5.89 40.58 10.20
C TYR A 112 -6.85 39.69 11.01
N VAL A 113 -6.94 39.96 12.32
CA VAL A 113 -7.85 39.28 13.23
C VAL A 113 -8.72 40.31 13.93
N ASP A 114 -10.03 40.27 13.68
CA ASP A 114 -11.03 41.09 14.36
C ASP A 114 -11.38 40.48 15.73
N SER A 115 -11.79 41.33 16.67
CA SER A 115 -12.30 40.89 17.98
C SER A 115 -13.62 40.09 17.80
N PRO A 116 -13.83 38.97 18.53
CA PRO A 116 -12.95 38.40 19.55
C PRO A 116 -11.80 37.53 19.02
N ALA A 117 -11.97 36.85 17.87
CA ALA A 117 -10.94 36.00 17.24
C ALA A 117 -11.26 35.64 15.77
N TYR A 118 -11.79 36.60 14.99
CA TYR A 118 -12.22 36.37 13.61
C TYR A 118 -11.11 36.71 12.60
N PHE A 119 -10.56 35.70 11.95
CA PHE A 119 -9.57 35.87 10.88
C PHE A 119 -10.21 36.33 9.57
N ASN A 120 -9.58 37.33 8.96
CA ASN A 120 -9.81 37.73 7.57
C ASN A 120 -8.47 37.79 6.85
N GLY A 121 -8.46 37.48 5.56
CA GLY A 121 -7.24 37.57 4.75
C GLY A 121 -7.48 37.38 3.26
N ASP A 122 -6.59 37.98 2.47
CA ASP A 122 -6.56 37.88 1.01
C ASP A 122 -5.17 37.39 0.60
N MET A 123 -5.12 36.23 -0.05
CA MET A 123 -3.91 35.63 -0.56
C MET A 123 -4.10 35.21 -2.03
N THR A 124 -3.26 35.72 -2.92
CA THR A 124 -3.23 35.30 -4.33
C THR A 124 -2.17 34.22 -4.53
N LEU A 125 -2.58 33.06 -5.01
CA LEU A 125 -1.76 31.87 -5.18
C LEU A 125 -1.56 31.57 -6.67
N VAL A 126 -0.31 31.43 -7.11
CA VAL A 126 0.02 31.07 -8.50
C VAL A 126 0.34 29.57 -8.53
N ALA A 127 -0.67 28.75 -8.81
CA ALA A 127 -0.55 27.30 -8.86
C ALA A 127 -0.08 26.82 -10.24
N ASN A 128 0.91 25.93 -10.28
CA ASN A 128 1.39 25.26 -11.48
C ASN A 128 1.00 23.77 -11.44
N PHE A 129 0.14 23.37 -12.36
CA PHE A 129 -0.25 21.98 -12.59
C PHE A 129 0.54 21.46 -13.78
N SER A 130 1.27 20.35 -13.64
CA SER A 130 2.04 19.77 -14.74
C SER A 130 1.87 18.26 -14.84
N ASN A 131 1.73 17.76 -16.07
CA ASN A 131 1.69 16.35 -16.40
C ASN A 131 3.07 15.86 -16.88
N PRO A 132 3.91 15.25 -16.02
CA PRO A 132 5.24 14.76 -16.41
C PRO A 132 5.20 13.50 -17.30
N ASN A 133 4.02 12.96 -17.61
CA ASN A 133 3.89 11.80 -18.49
C ASN A 133 3.96 12.22 -19.95
N GLN A 134 4.90 11.68 -20.71
CA GLN A 134 5.01 11.90 -22.16
C GLN A 134 4.09 10.98 -22.99
N LYS A 135 3.42 10.01 -22.36
CA LYS A 135 2.64 8.94 -23.03
C LYS A 135 1.19 8.79 -22.53
N ILE A 136 0.80 9.51 -21.48
CA ILE A 136 -0.53 9.46 -20.85
C ILE A 136 -1.07 10.89 -20.82
N ASP A 137 -2.32 11.05 -21.24
CA ASP A 137 -3.08 12.30 -21.08
C ASP A 137 -3.92 12.20 -19.80
N VAL A 138 -4.05 13.29 -19.03
CA VAL A 138 -4.73 13.30 -17.73
C VAL A 138 -5.86 14.31 -17.68
N VAL A 139 -6.95 13.98 -16.99
CA VAL A 139 -8.10 14.85 -16.79
C VAL A 139 -8.37 15.00 -15.30
N PHE A 140 -8.28 16.22 -14.80
CA PHE A 140 -8.69 16.58 -13.44
C PHE A 140 -10.21 16.74 -13.44
N ARG A 141 -10.93 15.77 -12.86
CA ARG A 141 -12.41 15.80 -12.76
C ARG A 141 -12.93 16.65 -11.61
N SER A 142 -12.14 16.79 -10.56
CA SER A 142 -12.36 17.74 -9.47
C SER A 142 -11.01 18.12 -8.88
N ALA A 143 -10.86 19.40 -8.56
CA ALA A 143 -9.62 19.94 -8.02
C ALA A 143 -9.96 20.96 -6.93
N THR A 144 -9.70 20.60 -5.68
CA THR A 144 -9.91 21.45 -4.51
C THR A 144 -8.56 21.84 -3.92
N VAL A 145 -8.37 23.12 -3.64
CA VAL A 145 -7.17 23.67 -3.01
C VAL A 145 -7.60 24.37 -1.73
N GLU A 146 -7.04 23.98 -0.60
CA GLU A 146 -7.41 24.44 0.73
C GLU A 146 -6.20 25.11 1.40
N LEU A 147 -6.38 26.33 1.91
CA LEU A 147 -5.38 27.07 2.67
C LEU A 147 -5.57 26.79 4.16
N PHE A 148 -4.52 26.35 4.85
CA PHE A 148 -4.50 26.10 6.29
C PHE A 148 -3.45 26.94 7.00
N PHE A 149 -3.74 27.33 8.24
CA PHE A 149 -2.77 27.86 9.20
C PHE A 149 -2.93 27.10 10.52
N ARG A 150 -1.83 26.54 11.06
CA ARG A 150 -1.81 25.70 12.28
C ARG A 150 -2.97 24.67 12.32
N ASP A 151 -3.12 23.92 11.23
CA ASP A 151 -4.16 22.90 11.00
C ASP A 151 -5.63 23.37 11.03
N ARG A 152 -5.89 24.68 11.06
CA ARG A 152 -7.22 25.26 10.87
C ARG A 152 -7.38 25.70 9.39
N PRO A 153 -8.48 25.33 8.70
CA PRO A 153 -8.73 25.79 7.33
C PRO A 153 -9.14 27.26 7.33
N MET A 154 -8.66 28.01 6.34
CA MET A 154 -8.84 29.46 6.19
C MET A 154 -9.66 29.81 4.93
N ALA A 155 -9.27 29.25 3.79
CA ALA A 155 -9.95 29.43 2.52
C ALA A 155 -9.97 28.12 1.73
N VAL A 156 -11.00 27.94 0.90
CA VAL A 156 -11.17 26.78 0.01
C VAL A 156 -11.50 27.27 -1.39
N GLN A 157 -10.71 26.87 -2.37
CA GLN A 157 -10.93 27.18 -3.79
C GLN A 157 -11.13 25.89 -4.56
N VAL A 158 -12.25 25.79 -5.28
CA VAL A 158 -12.51 24.71 -6.23
C VAL A 158 -12.21 25.20 -7.64
N LEU A 159 -11.52 24.40 -8.43
CA LEU A 159 -11.27 24.65 -9.85
C LEU A 159 -12.25 23.84 -10.71
N PRO A 160 -12.69 24.36 -11.88
CA PRO A 160 -13.47 23.60 -12.83
C PRO A 160 -12.64 22.42 -13.41
N PRO A 161 -13.29 21.39 -13.97
CA PRO A 161 -12.56 20.26 -14.58
C PRO A 161 -11.69 20.72 -15.76
N PHE A 162 -10.44 20.23 -15.83
CA PHE A 162 -9.51 20.55 -16.92
C PHE A 162 -8.69 19.33 -17.36
N ALA A 163 -8.22 19.34 -18.61
CA ALA A 163 -7.41 18.28 -19.20
C ALA A 163 -6.00 18.78 -19.48
N GLN A 164 -5.00 17.98 -19.14
CA GLN A 164 -3.59 18.21 -19.48
C GLN A 164 -3.09 17.11 -20.41
N ARG A 165 -2.64 17.49 -21.59
CA ARG A 165 -2.01 16.58 -22.55
C ARG A 165 -0.66 16.08 -22.03
N ARG A 166 -0.11 15.09 -22.71
CA ARG A 166 1.28 14.60 -22.50
C ARG A 166 2.28 15.75 -22.40
N GLY A 167 3.05 15.80 -21.30
CA GLY A 167 4.08 16.81 -21.06
C GLY A 167 3.57 18.25 -20.87
N GLN A 168 2.26 18.48 -20.82
CA GLN A 168 1.68 19.82 -20.70
C GLN A 168 1.72 20.31 -19.25
N PHE A 169 2.01 21.60 -19.08
CA PHE A 169 1.80 22.34 -17.84
C PHE A 169 0.76 23.46 -18.02
N GLN A 170 0.19 23.92 -16.92
CA GLN A 170 -0.79 24.99 -16.86
C GLN A 170 -0.61 25.76 -15.55
N VAL A 171 -0.42 27.07 -15.65
CA VAL A 171 -0.38 27.97 -14.49
C VAL A 171 -1.78 28.59 -14.31
N VAL A 172 -2.25 28.63 -13.06
CA VAL A 172 -3.58 29.12 -12.68
C VAL A 172 -3.43 30.03 -11.47
N ASN A 173 -3.99 31.24 -11.55
CA ASN A 173 -4.08 32.15 -10.41
C ASN A 173 -5.35 31.80 -9.60
N LEU A 174 -5.20 31.63 -8.29
CA LEU A 174 -6.24 31.25 -7.35
C LEU A 174 -6.31 32.30 -6.24
N HIS A 175 -7.46 32.93 -6.05
CA HIS A 175 -7.67 33.96 -5.04
C HIS A 175 -8.26 33.34 -3.77
N MET A 176 -7.40 33.08 -2.79
CA MET A 176 -7.73 32.44 -1.52
C MET A 176 -8.20 33.51 -0.53
N VAL A 177 -9.47 33.89 -0.61
CA VAL A 177 -10.09 34.89 0.29
C VAL A 177 -10.73 34.22 1.50
N SER A 178 -10.45 34.74 2.68
CA SER A 178 -10.98 34.26 3.97
C SER A 178 -11.74 35.39 4.66
N SER A 179 -12.96 35.13 5.14
CA SER A 179 -13.80 36.11 5.83
C SER A 179 -14.38 35.51 7.10
N ARG A 180 -14.14 36.18 8.24
CA ARG A 180 -14.61 35.83 9.59
C ARG A 180 -14.44 34.36 9.99
N VAL A 181 -13.29 33.77 9.68
CA VAL A 181 -12.94 32.41 10.13
C VAL A 181 -12.64 32.44 11.62
N LEU A 182 -13.38 31.68 12.43
CA LEU A 182 -13.19 31.65 13.88
C LEU A 182 -11.91 30.88 14.27
N LEU A 183 -10.94 31.59 14.84
CA LEU A 183 -9.71 31.00 15.38
C LEU A 183 -9.83 30.71 16.88
N PRO A 184 -9.20 29.63 17.38
CA PRO A 184 -8.82 29.54 18.78
C PRO A 184 -7.90 30.71 19.16
N PRO A 185 -8.01 31.30 20.38
CA PRO A 185 -7.19 32.44 20.79
C PRO A 185 -5.68 32.20 20.66
N GLU A 186 -5.22 30.98 20.90
CA GLU A 186 -3.82 30.56 20.82
C GLU A 186 -3.31 30.63 19.38
N VAL A 187 -4.14 30.22 18.43
CA VAL A 187 -3.85 30.26 16.99
C VAL A 187 -3.90 31.68 16.46
N ALA A 188 -4.82 32.51 16.96
CA ALA A 188 -4.89 33.93 16.64
C ALA A 188 -3.65 34.70 17.14
N MET A 189 -3.21 34.46 18.38
CA MET A 189 -1.99 35.06 18.93
C MET A 189 -0.74 34.62 18.16
N GLU A 190 -0.63 33.34 17.82
CA GLU A 190 0.46 32.80 17.00
C GLU A 190 0.52 33.45 15.61
N LEU A 191 -0.63 33.67 14.95
CA LEU A 191 -0.69 34.40 13.68
C LEU A 191 -0.20 35.85 13.84
N VAL A 192 -0.70 36.57 14.85
CA VAL A 192 -0.28 37.96 15.12
C VAL A 192 1.23 38.05 15.38
N ASN A 193 1.81 37.06 16.08
CA ASN A 193 3.24 36.97 16.30
C ASN A 193 4.02 36.69 15.00
N GLN A 194 3.54 35.81 14.12
CA GLN A 194 4.15 35.54 12.82
C GLN A 194 4.08 36.72 11.84
N VAL A 195 2.99 37.48 11.86
CA VAL A 195 2.86 38.74 11.11
C VAL A 195 3.84 39.78 11.65
N ARG A 196 3.91 39.96 12.99
CA ARG A 196 4.87 40.87 13.64
C ARG A 196 6.33 40.49 13.40
N SER A 197 6.67 39.20 13.27
CA SER A 197 8.02 38.73 12.97
C SER A 197 8.37 38.71 11.47
N ASN A 198 7.46 39.19 10.61
CA ASN A 198 7.61 39.23 9.15
C ASN A 198 7.84 37.84 8.50
N ARG A 199 7.33 36.77 9.12
CA ARG A 199 7.42 35.39 8.59
C ARG A 199 6.17 34.60 8.93
N VAL A 200 5.23 34.57 7.99
CA VAL A 200 3.96 33.84 8.10
C VAL A 200 4.05 32.51 7.36
N VAL A 201 3.76 31.41 8.04
CA VAL A 201 3.84 30.05 7.49
C VAL A 201 2.44 29.48 7.27
N TYR A 202 2.11 29.19 6.02
CA TYR A 202 0.86 28.57 5.61
C TYR A 202 1.10 27.16 5.05
N THR A 203 0.10 26.30 5.19
CA THR A 203 0.09 24.97 4.58
C THR A 203 -1.05 24.90 3.58
N ILE A 204 -0.77 24.58 2.33
CA ILE A 204 -1.80 24.30 1.32
C ILE A 204 -2.00 22.80 1.20
N ARG A 205 -3.25 22.38 1.17
CA ARG A 205 -3.67 20.99 0.91
C ARG A 205 -4.45 20.96 -0.40
N GLY A 206 -3.94 20.21 -1.39
CA GLY A 206 -4.61 19.98 -2.67
C GLY A 206 -5.22 18.58 -2.72
N ALA A 207 -6.51 18.47 -3.06
CA ALA A 207 -7.21 17.21 -3.25
C ALA A 207 -7.73 17.11 -4.69
N PHE A 208 -7.19 16.17 -5.45
CA PHE A 208 -7.41 16.06 -6.89
C PHE A 208 -7.95 14.69 -7.29
N LYS A 209 -9.05 14.67 -8.05
CA LYS A 209 -9.56 13.44 -8.68
C LYS A 209 -9.07 13.40 -10.12
N VAL A 210 -8.09 12.55 -10.39
CA VAL A 210 -7.38 12.48 -11.67
C VAL A 210 -7.83 11.23 -12.43
N GLU A 211 -8.22 11.41 -13.68
CA GLU A 211 -8.45 10.33 -14.65
C GLU A 211 -7.26 10.27 -15.62
N ALA A 212 -6.45 9.22 -15.54
CA ALA A 212 -5.45 8.91 -16.56
C ALA A 212 -6.12 8.21 -17.75
N ARG A 213 -5.86 8.71 -18.97
CA ARG A 213 -6.33 8.12 -20.23
C ARG A 213 -5.17 7.46 -20.95
N PHE A 214 -5.25 6.13 -21.08
CA PHE A 214 -4.26 5.34 -21.80
C PHE A 214 -4.94 4.42 -22.82
N TRP A 215 -4.91 4.86 -24.08
CA TRP A 215 -5.49 4.18 -25.24
C TRP A 215 -7.01 3.94 -25.11
N PHE A 216 -7.44 2.78 -24.59
CA PHE A 216 -8.83 2.44 -24.31
C PHE A 216 -9.15 2.35 -22.81
N SER A 217 -8.15 2.46 -21.94
CA SER A 217 -8.30 2.37 -20.49
C SER A 217 -8.39 3.75 -19.84
N HIS A 218 -9.35 3.91 -18.93
CA HIS A 218 -9.57 5.11 -18.13
C HIS A 218 -9.40 4.75 -16.66
N TYR A 219 -8.29 5.17 -16.05
CA TYR A 219 -8.00 4.88 -14.64
C TYR A 219 -8.21 6.14 -13.79
N SER A 220 -9.23 6.13 -12.93
CA SER A 220 -9.52 7.23 -12.00
C SER A 220 -8.92 6.95 -10.62
N TYR A 221 -8.18 7.91 -10.08
CA TYR A 221 -7.57 7.86 -8.76
C TYR A 221 -7.67 9.22 -8.05
N TRP A 222 -7.42 9.21 -6.73
CA TRP A 222 -7.23 10.41 -5.95
C TRP A 222 -5.73 10.67 -5.77
N MET A 223 -5.35 11.94 -5.87
CA MET A 223 -3.99 12.43 -5.69
C MET A 223 -4.04 13.58 -4.67
N ASN A 224 -3.21 13.50 -3.64
CA ASN A 224 -3.22 14.47 -2.54
C ASN A 224 -1.89 15.20 -2.45
N THR A 225 -1.92 16.51 -2.26
CA THR A 225 -0.71 17.34 -2.25
C THR A 225 -0.67 18.22 -1.00
N ILE A 226 0.53 18.44 -0.49
CA ILE A 226 0.78 19.31 0.66
C ILE A 226 1.93 20.24 0.28
N CYS A 227 1.71 21.55 0.34
CA CYS A 227 2.74 22.57 0.14
C CYS A 227 2.89 23.40 1.41
N GLU A 228 4.07 23.37 2.02
CA GLU A 228 4.46 24.34 3.06
C GLU A 228 4.92 25.62 2.35
N LEU A 229 4.40 26.78 2.74
CA LEU A 229 4.75 28.10 2.18
C LEU A 229 5.17 29.06 3.31
N GLU A 230 6.26 29.78 3.11
CA GLU A 230 6.72 30.85 4.00
C GLU A 230 6.63 32.18 3.25
N LEU A 231 5.91 33.14 3.80
CA LEU A 231 5.72 34.48 3.21
C LEU A 231 6.15 35.59 4.18
N THR A 232 6.53 36.75 3.63
CA THR A 232 6.63 37.98 4.42
C THR A 232 5.24 38.50 4.82
N ALA A 233 5.19 39.44 5.76
CA ALA A 233 3.94 40.06 6.20
C ALA A 233 3.30 40.95 5.09
N PRO A 234 1.96 41.11 5.11
CA PRO A 234 1.27 42.08 4.25
C PRO A 234 1.66 43.53 4.61
N PRO A 235 1.43 44.52 3.73
CA PRO A 235 0.60 44.47 2.50
C PRO A 235 1.32 43.89 1.27
N CYS A 236 2.64 43.74 1.32
CA CYS A 236 3.45 43.21 0.21
C CYS A 236 4.07 41.86 0.60
N GLY A 237 3.24 40.93 1.08
CA GLY A 237 3.71 39.63 1.55
C GLY A 237 4.14 38.73 0.40
N VAL A 238 5.44 38.55 0.16
CA VAL A 238 5.97 37.74 -0.94
C VAL A 238 6.40 36.35 -0.47
N LEU A 239 6.33 35.37 -1.36
CA LEU A 239 6.79 34.01 -1.11
C LEU A 239 8.32 33.95 -0.95
N VAL A 240 8.79 33.61 0.26
CA VAL A 240 10.21 33.46 0.61
C VAL A 240 10.69 32.04 0.35
N ALA A 241 9.91 31.04 0.78
CA ALA A 241 10.23 29.63 0.63
C ALA A 241 8.98 28.79 0.38
N ARG A 242 9.15 27.65 -0.31
CA ARG A 242 8.06 26.72 -0.64
C ARG A 242 8.55 25.28 -0.63
N ARG A 243 7.70 24.35 -0.20
CA ARG A 243 8.00 22.91 -0.19
C ARG A 243 6.75 22.08 -0.48
N CYS A 244 6.53 21.76 -1.74
CA CYS A 244 5.45 20.88 -2.18
C CYS A 244 5.83 19.39 -2.13
N ARG A 245 4.86 18.54 -1.77
CA ARG A 245 4.93 17.08 -1.80
C ARG A 245 3.60 16.53 -2.33
N THR A 246 3.67 15.59 -3.27
CA THR A 246 2.50 14.84 -3.78
C THR A 246 2.51 13.42 -3.19
N LYS A 247 1.33 12.86 -2.93
CA LYS A 247 1.05 11.50 -2.48
C LYS A 247 -0.04 10.87 -3.35
#